data_AF-A0A932NAU2-F1
#
_entry.id   AF-A0A932NAU2-F1
#
_cell.length_a   1.000
_cell.length_b   1.000
_cell.length_c   1.000
_cell.angle_alpha   90.00
_cell.angle_beta   90.00
_cell.angle_gamma   90.00
#
_symmetry.space_group_name_H-M   'P 1'
#
loop_
_entity.id
_entity.type
_entity.pdbx_description
1 polymer ?
#
loop_
_entity_poly.entity_id
_entity_poly.type
_entity_poly.pdbx_seq_one_letter_code
_entity_poly.pdbx_strand_id
1 'polypeptide(L)'
;MPNLTDLWPNIALYCVLPCGVIIAGSILLFLLFKFYNFKLPGGLEFTRRDPRKPDDKTTESPPPAPAETKPPAATPPASGTTFDISGDRPQINTGEGGRNIQTDTYVEKLEQVLPPAPEEPPEPLLGSIPPLNAEVYIQRGIEANVFAALKGNGVAAIVGLHAPGGVGKSELAKRALQELRSNFENVLWIDVSDKTAPLLVPEMISRCGQRPPEAYPAQVQALQAIFSSHRYLVVLDDLRAAAKEQLKDFLPPAPPCAVLITSRIQQPSHLIPLKNTFELDRMTPVQARELFAAALGEKMVVAEEKVFEAIAERCRYNALALEIAARRTRQMQGVTTPAANYLGKLEAHGLPEMRMGDDPRLDLTAVFDASYKDLAPEDQKRFRALAAFHPTGFSPEAAAHVWQDTATAGQALRRLLNLSLVKVVPGEAERYRLHDLLDEYAADKLREAGETGAAHTAMAEWLIKLFDDHFADDVTTAPEVSLELNNLLRALDEAESQKNGNQMADLLRAGRNWLMLLLFDRWELKAHAALRVGVSDTRLQANVLQAIGDVQQFRKETDAALVSYEEALRLFRAVGAKLGEANVRK
;
A
#
# COMPACT_ATOMS: atom_id res chain seq x y z
N MET A 1 -11.80 -50.64 10.22
CA MET A 1 -10.59 -49.79 10.34
C MET A 1 -9.74 -50.01 9.11
N PRO A 2 -9.55 -49.01 8.23
CA PRO A 2 -8.44 -49.00 7.28
C PRO A 2 -7.20 -48.34 7.93
N ASN A 3 -6.02 -48.81 7.50
CA ASN A 3 -4.70 -48.52 8.08
C ASN A 3 -4.22 -47.08 7.85
N LEU A 4 -3.50 -46.56 8.85
CA LEU A 4 -2.99 -45.19 9.00
C LEU A 4 -1.59 -44.97 8.37
N THR A 5 -1.26 -45.70 7.31
CA THR A 5 0.08 -45.63 6.68
C THR A 5 0.21 -44.64 5.52
N ASP A 6 -0.88 -44.04 5.05
CA ASP A 6 -0.86 -43.15 3.87
C ASP A 6 -0.74 -41.64 4.20
N LEU A 7 -0.57 -41.25 5.47
CA LEU A 7 -0.53 -39.84 5.87
C LEU A 7 0.87 -39.28 6.20
N TRP A 8 1.94 -40.03 5.94
CA TRP A 8 3.29 -39.67 6.42
C TRP A 8 4.28 -38.93 5.50
N PRO A 9 3.98 -38.50 4.26
CA PRO A 9 4.93 -37.64 3.54
C PRO A 9 4.83 -36.12 3.84
N ASN A 10 3.73 -35.61 4.41
CA ASN A 10 3.46 -34.15 4.38
C ASN A 10 3.77 -33.37 5.68
N ILE A 11 4.32 -34.00 6.72
CA ILE A 11 4.64 -33.30 7.99
C ILE A 11 6.11 -32.82 8.05
N ALA A 12 6.98 -33.31 7.17
CA ALA A 12 8.41 -32.95 7.20
C ALA A 12 8.79 -31.64 6.48
N LEU A 13 7.83 -30.91 5.87
CA LEU A 13 8.13 -29.72 5.06
C LEU A 13 7.68 -28.37 5.69
N TYR A 14 7.48 -28.31 7.01
CA TYR A 14 7.06 -27.08 7.71
C TYR A 14 8.06 -26.56 8.75
N CYS A 15 9.35 -26.82 8.57
CA CYS A 15 10.40 -26.20 9.37
C CYS A 15 11.20 -25.20 8.52
N VAL A 16 10.62 -24.04 8.19
CA VAL A 16 11.23 -22.68 8.09
C VAL A 16 10.11 -21.72 7.64
N LEU A 17 9.40 -21.03 8.54
CA LEU A 17 8.58 -19.82 8.29
C LEU A 17 8.18 -19.17 9.66
N PRO A 18 7.89 -17.84 9.73
CA PRO A 18 7.92 -17.08 10.98
C PRO A 18 6.67 -17.27 11.88
N CYS A 19 6.83 -16.95 13.16
CA CYS A 19 6.08 -17.33 14.37
C CYS A 19 4.53 -17.25 14.41
N GLY A 20 3.83 -16.91 13.33
CA GLY A 20 2.36 -16.79 13.33
C GLY A 20 1.60 -18.11 13.13
N VAL A 21 2.17 -19.08 12.40
CA VAL A 21 1.48 -20.33 12.00
C VAL A 21 1.53 -21.41 13.10
N ILE A 22 2.49 -21.31 14.03
CA ILE A 22 2.67 -22.29 15.12
C ILE A 22 1.50 -22.23 16.12
N ILE A 23 0.82 -21.09 16.24
CA ILE A 23 -0.25 -20.90 17.23
C ILE A 23 -1.52 -21.67 16.83
N ALA A 24 -1.92 -21.64 15.55
CA ALA A 24 -3.12 -22.35 15.08
C ALA A 24 -2.95 -23.89 15.17
N GLY A 25 -1.77 -24.41 14.80
CA GLY A 25 -1.45 -25.84 14.92
C GLY A 25 -1.38 -26.30 16.38
N SER A 26 -0.85 -25.47 17.27
CA SER A 26 -0.75 -25.77 18.70
C SER A 26 -2.11 -25.76 19.40
N ILE A 27 -3.03 -24.89 18.97
CA ILE A 27 -4.41 -24.82 19.49
C ILE A 27 -5.20 -26.06 19.05
N LEU A 28 -5.08 -26.48 17.78
CA LEU A 28 -5.72 -27.70 17.30
C LEU A 28 -5.20 -28.94 18.04
N LEU A 29 -3.89 -29.01 18.28
CA LEU A 29 -3.26 -30.10 19.03
C LEU A 29 -3.69 -30.12 20.51
N PHE A 30 -3.84 -28.94 21.12
CA PHE A 30 -4.33 -28.78 22.49
C PHE A 30 -5.80 -29.19 22.63
N LEU A 31 -6.65 -28.86 21.66
CA LEU A 31 -8.05 -29.28 21.61
C LEU A 31 -8.19 -30.80 21.43
N LEU A 32 -7.38 -31.41 20.56
CA LEU A 32 -7.35 -32.86 20.37
C LEU A 32 -6.93 -33.60 21.65
N PHE A 33 -5.93 -33.10 22.38
CA PHE A 33 -5.45 -33.74 23.62
C PHE A 33 -6.44 -33.66 24.79
N LYS A 34 -7.27 -32.62 24.84
CA LYS A 34 -8.16 -32.34 25.98
C LYS A 34 -9.53 -33.02 25.86
N PHE A 35 -10.00 -33.27 24.63
CA PHE A 35 -11.33 -33.85 24.37
C PHE A 35 -11.31 -35.32 23.96
N TYR A 36 -10.22 -35.81 23.38
CA TYR A 36 -10.06 -37.20 22.99
C TYR A 36 -8.82 -37.74 23.68
N ASN A 37 -8.96 -38.68 24.62
CA ASN A 37 -7.86 -39.30 25.37
C ASN A 37 -6.84 -39.99 24.44
N PHE A 38 -5.96 -39.21 23.82
CA PHE A 38 -4.98 -39.65 22.85
C PHE A 38 -3.67 -39.93 23.58
N LYS A 39 -3.22 -41.19 23.58
CA LYS A 39 -1.87 -41.55 24.00
C LYS A 39 -0.95 -41.55 22.79
N LEU A 40 0.11 -40.73 22.82
CA LEU A 40 1.21 -40.82 21.88
C LEU A 40 1.97 -42.16 22.09
N PRO A 41 2.36 -42.88 21.03
CA PRO A 41 3.28 -44.00 21.16
C PRO A 41 4.71 -43.47 21.30
N GLY A 42 5.33 -43.71 22.46
CA GLY A 42 6.73 -43.38 22.74
C GLY A 42 6.89 -42.54 24.01
N GLY A 43 7.32 -43.17 25.10
CA GLY A 43 7.56 -42.52 26.38
C GLY A 43 8.64 -41.45 26.29
N LEU A 44 8.22 -40.19 26.40
CA LEU A 44 9.09 -39.04 26.66
C LEU A 44 8.52 -38.33 27.89
N GLU A 45 9.18 -38.56 29.03
CA GLU A 45 8.94 -37.82 30.27
C GLU A 45 9.55 -36.42 30.16
N PHE A 46 8.72 -35.38 30.33
CA PHE A 46 9.21 -34.02 30.58
C PHE A 46 9.38 -33.81 32.09
N THR A 47 10.61 -33.88 32.58
CA THR A 47 10.92 -33.54 33.98
C THR A 47 10.79 -32.03 34.21
N ARG A 48 9.91 -31.67 35.14
CA ARG A 48 9.71 -30.31 35.66
C ARG A 48 10.93 -29.89 36.50
N ARG A 49 11.54 -28.74 36.20
CA ARG A 49 12.66 -28.18 36.99
C ARG A 49 12.12 -27.59 38.31
N ASP A 50 12.64 -28.08 39.44
CA ASP A 50 12.30 -27.64 40.80
C ASP A 50 13.06 -26.33 41.16
N PRO A 51 12.40 -25.25 41.58
CA PRO A 51 13.02 -23.95 41.83
C PRO A 51 13.80 -23.83 43.16
N ARG A 52 14.32 -24.93 43.72
CA ARG A 52 15.09 -24.90 44.99
C ARG A 52 16.43 -25.64 44.89
N LYS A 53 17.43 -25.02 44.26
CA LYS A 53 18.85 -25.30 44.53
C LYS A 53 19.73 -24.12 44.06
N PRO A 54 20.75 -23.70 44.83
CA PRO A 54 21.56 -22.53 44.52
C PRO A 54 22.64 -22.85 43.47
N ASP A 55 22.98 -21.84 42.66
CA ASP A 55 23.95 -21.87 41.57
C ASP A 55 25.35 -22.26 42.04
N ASP A 56 25.96 -23.23 41.35
CA ASP A 56 27.37 -23.57 41.53
C ASP A 56 28.22 -22.88 40.46
N LYS A 57 29.24 -22.16 40.93
CA LYS A 57 30.21 -21.39 40.13
C LYS A 57 31.42 -22.26 39.85
N THR A 58 31.74 -22.46 38.58
CA THR A 58 33.10 -22.81 38.11
C THR A 58 33.31 -22.17 36.74
N THR A 59 33.98 -21.02 36.65
CA THR A 59 35.42 -20.86 36.33
C THR A 59 35.87 -21.57 35.06
N GLU A 60 36.02 -20.80 33.97
CA GLU A 60 37.11 -20.98 33.01
C GLU A 60 37.38 -19.64 32.29
N SER A 61 38.65 -19.22 32.31
CA SER A 61 39.18 -18.00 31.70
C SER A 61 39.90 -18.30 30.37
N PRO A 62 40.00 -17.33 29.44
CA PRO A 62 40.48 -17.49 28.05
C PRO A 62 42.02 -17.36 27.97
N PRO A 63 42.74 -17.73 26.86
CA PRO A 63 42.95 -16.85 25.67
C PRO A 63 43.46 -17.66 24.41
N PRO A 64 44.19 -17.13 23.37
CA PRO A 64 44.55 -15.76 22.97
C PRO A 64 44.35 -15.39 21.46
N ALA A 65 44.50 -14.10 21.15
CA ALA A 65 44.85 -13.58 19.82
C ALA A 65 46.35 -13.17 19.79
N PRO A 66 47.03 -13.22 18.62
CA PRO A 66 47.63 -12.00 18.04
C PRO A 66 47.57 -12.02 16.47
N ALA A 67 47.73 -10.94 15.70
CA ALA A 67 48.79 -9.93 15.76
C ALA A 67 48.46 -8.64 14.99
N GLU A 68 49.07 -7.55 15.44
CA GLU A 68 49.12 -6.21 14.86
C GLU A 68 50.09 -6.12 13.68
N THR A 69 49.79 -5.27 12.69
CA THR A 69 50.82 -4.63 11.84
C THR A 69 50.39 -3.23 11.40
N LYS A 70 51.23 -2.23 11.68
CA LYS A 70 51.28 -0.90 11.05
C LYS A 70 52.72 -0.36 11.22
N PRO A 71 53.15 0.70 10.50
CA PRO A 71 53.46 0.84 9.07
C PRO A 71 54.98 1.12 8.84
N PRO A 72 55.39 1.59 7.65
CA PRO A 72 56.36 2.69 7.66
C PRO A 72 55.97 3.87 6.75
N ALA A 73 56.48 5.04 7.16
CA ALA A 73 56.42 6.32 6.48
C ALA A 73 57.64 6.55 5.58
N ALA A 74 57.47 7.36 4.52
CA ALA A 74 58.54 8.19 3.93
C ALA A 74 57.93 9.36 3.13
N THR A 75 58.60 10.52 3.23
CA THR A 75 58.17 11.89 2.86
C THR A 75 58.90 12.38 1.56
N PRO A 76 58.84 13.66 1.11
CA PRO A 76 58.46 14.08 -0.26
C PRO A 76 59.61 14.72 -1.11
N PRO A 77 59.32 15.37 -2.26
CA PRO A 77 59.38 16.84 -2.35
C PRO A 77 58.22 17.46 -3.21
N ALA A 78 57.60 18.59 -2.87
CA ALA A 78 58.02 20.01 -2.89
C ALA A 78 58.02 20.70 -4.28
N SER A 79 57.03 21.59 -4.50
CA SER A 79 57.00 22.85 -5.30
C SER A 79 55.55 23.07 -5.81
N GLY A 80 54.78 24.12 -5.54
CA GLY A 80 55.08 25.47 -5.08
C GLY A 80 54.88 26.47 -6.22
N THR A 81 53.66 27.00 -6.40
CA THR A 81 53.41 28.41 -6.81
C THR A 81 51.91 28.75 -6.78
N THR A 82 51.59 29.70 -5.91
CA THR A 82 50.36 30.49 -5.78
C THR A 82 50.40 31.70 -6.74
N PHE A 83 49.25 32.14 -7.27
CA PHE A 83 48.90 33.56 -7.43
C PHE A 83 47.38 33.71 -7.59
N ASP A 84 46.81 34.69 -6.90
CA ASP A 84 45.39 35.00 -6.81
C ASP A 84 45.18 36.53 -6.92
N ILE A 85 43.95 36.90 -7.27
CA ILE A 85 43.19 38.14 -6.99
C ILE A 85 43.19 39.31 -8.01
N SER A 86 42.00 39.49 -8.62
CA SER A 86 41.24 40.73 -8.98
C SER A 86 41.90 41.77 -9.92
N GLY A 87 41.20 42.64 -10.67
CA GLY A 87 39.81 43.08 -10.73
C GLY A 87 39.76 44.40 -11.55
N ASP A 88 38.59 44.71 -12.10
CA ASP A 88 38.09 45.99 -12.61
C ASP A 88 38.60 46.66 -13.93
N ARG A 89 37.59 46.99 -14.76
CA ARG A 89 37.52 47.92 -15.92
C ARG A 89 37.19 49.35 -15.42
N PRO A 90 36.87 50.37 -16.27
CA PRO A 90 37.31 50.77 -17.63
C PRO A 90 37.71 52.28 -17.70
N GLN A 91 38.22 52.80 -18.83
CA GLN A 91 37.93 54.17 -19.27
C GLN A 91 37.89 54.33 -20.80
N ILE A 92 36.85 55.05 -21.24
CA ILE A 92 36.56 55.53 -22.60
C ILE A 92 37.21 56.90 -22.77
N ASN A 93 37.73 57.24 -23.96
CA ASN A 93 37.68 58.65 -24.38
C ASN A 93 37.53 58.82 -25.89
N THR A 94 36.73 59.83 -26.22
CA THR A 94 36.11 60.23 -27.48
C THR A 94 37.02 61.08 -28.36
N GLY A 95 36.83 61.02 -29.68
CA GLY A 95 37.41 61.96 -30.65
C GLY A 95 36.65 61.97 -31.97
N GLU A 96 35.93 63.06 -32.22
CA GLU A 96 35.10 63.36 -33.40
C GLU A 96 35.91 63.53 -34.70
N GLY A 97 35.23 63.33 -35.85
CA GLY A 97 35.50 64.17 -37.04
C GLY A 97 35.61 63.47 -38.39
N GLY A 98 34.51 63.48 -39.16
CA GLY A 98 34.55 64.01 -40.53
C GLY A 98 34.70 63.06 -41.74
N ARG A 99 33.67 63.14 -42.59
CA ARG A 99 33.65 63.09 -44.08
C ARG A 99 33.49 61.75 -44.80
N ASN A 100 32.35 61.68 -45.50
CA ASN A 100 32.01 60.80 -46.62
C ASN A 100 33.06 60.87 -47.74
N ILE A 101 33.50 59.71 -48.22
CA ILE A 101 33.91 59.50 -49.62
C ILE A 101 33.30 58.15 -50.05
N GLN A 102 32.40 58.24 -51.03
CA GLN A 102 31.81 57.12 -51.74
C GLN A 102 32.75 56.80 -52.91
N THR A 103 33.37 55.63 -52.91
CA THR A 103 34.05 55.08 -54.09
C THR A 103 33.45 53.72 -54.39
N ASP A 104 32.70 53.66 -55.49
CA ASP A 104 32.33 52.43 -56.16
C ASP A 104 33.60 51.65 -56.51
N THR A 105 33.69 50.41 -56.06
CA THR A 105 34.66 49.44 -56.57
C THR A 105 33.97 48.10 -56.67
N TYR A 106 33.77 47.67 -57.92
CA TYR A 106 33.32 46.34 -58.29
C TYR A 106 34.27 45.28 -57.72
N VAL A 107 33.72 44.27 -57.03
CA VAL A 107 34.41 43.01 -56.73
C VAL A 107 33.56 41.90 -57.35
N GLU A 108 34.11 41.23 -58.36
CA GLU A 108 33.57 39.97 -58.89
C GLU A 108 33.46 38.95 -57.74
N LYS A 109 32.23 38.54 -57.43
CA LYS A 109 31.98 37.44 -56.49
C LYS A 109 32.22 36.13 -57.24
N LEU A 110 33.39 35.52 -57.03
CA LEU A 110 33.60 34.10 -57.29
C LEU A 110 32.73 33.32 -56.29
N GLU A 111 31.57 32.82 -56.73
CA GLU A 111 30.79 31.86 -55.96
C GLU A 111 31.55 30.54 -55.90
N GLN A 112 32.24 30.31 -54.78
CA GLN A 112 32.66 28.98 -54.38
C GLN A 112 31.39 28.18 -54.06
N VAL A 113 31.00 27.28 -54.97
CA VAL A 113 29.99 26.26 -54.71
C VAL A 113 30.61 25.25 -53.74
N LEU A 114 30.40 25.48 -52.44
CA LEU A 114 30.63 24.47 -51.42
C LEU A 114 29.65 23.31 -51.65
N PRO A 115 30.09 22.03 -51.57
CA PRO A 115 29.17 20.91 -51.57
C PRO A 115 28.15 21.09 -50.44
N PRO A 116 26.89 20.68 -50.63
CA PRO A 116 25.88 20.78 -49.58
C PRO A 116 26.43 20.10 -48.33
N ALA A 117 26.31 20.78 -47.19
CA ALA A 117 26.60 20.18 -45.90
C ALA A 117 25.84 18.85 -45.81
N PRO A 118 26.45 17.77 -45.28
CA PRO A 118 25.70 16.55 -45.02
C PRO A 118 24.45 16.93 -44.21
N GLU A 119 23.27 16.57 -44.71
CA GLU A 119 22.01 16.79 -43.98
C GLU A 119 22.19 16.22 -42.57
N GLU A 120 22.19 17.11 -41.58
CA GLU A 120 22.12 16.68 -40.19
C GLU A 120 20.84 15.84 -40.06
N PRO A 121 20.89 14.65 -39.43
CA PRO A 121 19.69 13.87 -39.22
C PRO A 121 18.65 14.74 -38.52
N PRO A 122 17.37 14.71 -38.93
CA PRO A 122 16.34 15.57 -38.36
C PRO A 122 16.37 15.41 -36.85
N GLU A 123 16.38 16.54 -36.12
CA GLU A 123 16.27 16.52 -34.66
C GLU A 123 15.06 15.64 -34.28
N PRO A 124 15.23 14.60 -33.45
CA PRO A 124 14.13 13.71 -33.10
C PRO A 124 13.01 14.56 -32.51
N LEU A 125 11.78 14.39 -33.01
CA LEU A 125 10.61 15.09 -32.50
C LEU A 125 10.40 14.64 -31.06
N LEU A 126 10.93 15.44 -30.15
CA LEU A 126 10.93 15.23 -28.73
C LEU A 126 9.62 15.76 -28.18
N GLY A 127 8.65 14.85 -27.95
CA GLY A 127 7.58 15.17 -27.01
C GLY A 127 8.19 15.63 -25.67
N SER A 128 7.58 16.62 -25.01
CA SER A 128 8.03 17.09 -23.70
C SER A 128 7.91 15.98 -22.66
N ILE A 129 9.04 15.32 -22.36
CA ILE A 129 9.11 14.30 -21.31
C ILE A 129 9.16 15.04 -19.96
N PRO A 130 8.23 14.78 -19.03
CA PRO A 130 8.30 15.37 -17.71
C PRO A 130 9.62 14.99 -17.02
N PRO A 131 10.27 15.91 -16.27
CA PRO A 131 11.49 15.58 -15.54
C PRO A 131 11.23 14.46 -14.51
N LEU A 132 12.27 13.71 -14.17
CA LEU A 132 12.21 12.73 -13.07
C LEU A 132 11.89 13.45 -11.75
N ASN A 133 11.05 12.83 -10.90
CA ASN A 133 10.72 13.40 -9.59
C ASN A 133 11.81 13.11 -8.54
N ALA A 134 12.39 11.90 -8.60
CA ALA A 134 13.47 11.47 -7.72
C ALA A 134 14.85 11.75 -8.33
N GLU A 135 15.81 12.16 -7.49
CA GLU A 135 17.22 12.36 -7.90
C GLU A 135 17.86 11.06 -8.39
N VAL A 136 17.41 9.91 -7.87
CA VAL A 136 17.90 8.57 -8.24
C VAL A 136 16.71 7.61 -8.40
N TYR A 137 16.70 6.86 -9.50
CA TYR A 137 15.72 5.80 -9.73
C TYR A 137 16.18 4.49 -9.05
N ILE A 138 15.35 3.94 -8.17
CA ILE A 138 15.59 2.65 -7.51
C ILE A 138 14.94 1.53 -8.32
N GLN A 139 15.71 0.49 -8.64
CA GLN A 139 15.22 -0.64 -9.44
C GLN A 139 14.10 -1.40 -8.72
N ARG A 140 13.07 -1.76 -9.47
CA ARG A 140 11.81 -2.36 -9.01
C ARG A 140 11.65 -3.84 -9.37
N GLY A 141 12.56 -4.39 -10.18
CA GLY A 141 12.66 -5.82 -10.50
C GLY A 141 11.84 -6.26 -11.72
N ILE A 142 11.11 -5.35 -12.37
CA ILE A 142 10.27 -5.64 -13.54
C ILE A 142 10.76 -4.97 -14.83
N GLU A 143 11.79 -4.13 -14.74
CA GLU A 143 12.36 -3.32 -15.81
C GLU A 143 12.70 -4.18 -17.04
N ALA A 144 13.47 -5.25 -16.84
CA ALA A 144 13.92 -6.10 -17.94
C ALA A 144 12.75 -6.68 -18.74
N ASN A 145 11.66 -7.07 -18.07
CA ASN A 145 10.46 -7.62 -18.71
C ASN A 145 9.70 -6.55 -19.49
N VAL A 146 9.54 -5.36 -18.91
CA VAL A 146 8.94 -4.19 -19.58
C VAL A 146 9.74 -3.84 -20.83
N PHE A 147 11.07 -3.78 -20.72
CA PHE A 147 11.95 -3.43 -21.83
C PHE A 147 11.91 -4.48 -22.94
N ALA A 148 11.88 -5.76 -22.59
CA ALA A 148 11.76 -6.85 -23.55
C ALA A 148 10.45 -6.78 -24.34
N ALA A 149 9.32 -6.48 -23.66
CA ALA A 149 8.02 -6.35 -24.32
C ALA A 149 7.98 -5.19 -25.32
N LEU A 150 8.63 -4.07 -25.01
CA LEU A 150 8.65 -2.88 -25.87
C LEU A 150 9.65 -3.01 -27.03
N LYS A 151 10.79 -3.68 -26.86
CA LYS A 151 11.76 -3.95 -27.94
C LYS A 151 11.18 -4.74 -29.11
N GLY A 152 10.10 -5.50 -28.87
CA GLY A 152 9.35 -6.20 -29.90
C GLY A 152 8.40 -5.33 -30.73
N ASN A 153 8.41 -4.00 -30.57
CA ASN A 153 7.43 -3.06 -31.14
C ASN A 153 5.99 -3.43 -30.73
N GLY A 154 5.82 -3.77 -29.45
CA GLY A 154 4.56 -4.20 -28.86
C GLY A 154 3.88 -3.12 -28.01
N VAL A 155 2.64 -3.39 -27.62
CA VAL A 155 1.91 -2.62 -26.61
C VAL A 155 2.10 -3.30 -25.25
N ALA A 156 2.47 -2.52 -24.24
CA ALA A 156 2.62 -2.94 -22.85
C ALA A 156 1.98 -1.94 -21.89
N ALA A 157 1.59 -2.41 -20.70
CA ALA A 157 1.06 -1.57 -19.64
C ALA A 157 1.77 -1.83 -18.31
N ILE A 158 1.93 -0.77 -17.51
CA ILE A 158 2.34 -0.82 -16.11
C ILE A 158 1.11 -0.45 -15.27
N VAL A 159 0.68 -1.39 -14.43
CA VAL A 159 -0.44 -1.22 -13.49
C VAL A 159 0.07 -1.26 -12.06
N GLY A 160 -0.62 -0.63 -11.12
CA GLY A 160 -0.20 -0.59 -9.72
C GLY A 160 -0.98 -1.61 -8.92
N LEU A 161 -0.31 -2.49 -8.17
CA LEU A 161 -1.02 -3.51 -7.38
C LEU A 161 -1.57 -3.00 -6.05
N HIS A 162 -0.91 -2.00 -5.46
CA HIS A 162 -1.06 -1.72 -4.02
C HIS A 162 -1.47 -0.29 -3.66
N ALA A 163 -1.79 0.51 -4.67
CA ALA A 163 -2.41 1.82 -4.55
C ALA A 163 -2.80 2.29 -5.96
N PRO A 164 -3.87 3.10 -6.08
CA PRO A 164 -4.18 3.72 -7.35
C PRO A 164 -3.09 4.71 -7.77
N GLY A 165 -2.38 5.35 -6.82
CA GLY A 165 -1.31 6.33 -7.08
C GLY A 165 -0.08 6.17 -6.17
N GLY A 166 1.01 6.87 -6.51
CA GLY A 166 2.22 6.98 -5.68
C GLY A 166 3.21 5.80 -5.70
N VAL A 167 2.90 4.69 -6.40
CA VAL A 167 3.78 3.51 -6.44
C VAL A 167 5.00 3.64 -7.39
N GLY A 168 5.00 4.65 -8.27
CA GLY A 168 6.11 4.94 -9.19
C GLY A 168 5.94 4.46 -10.64
N LYS A 169 4.70 4.25 -11.11
CA LYS A 169 4.41 3.80 -12.49
C LYS A 169 5.01 4.74 -13.55
N SER A 170 4.76 6.04 -13.39
CA SER A 170 5.27 7.09 -14.29
C SER A 170 6.80 7.19 -14.24
N GLU A 171 7.42 6.98 -13.08
CA GLU A 171 8.89 6.95 -12.97
C GLU A 171 9.51 5.73 -13.67
N LEU A 172 8.87 4.56 -13.59
CA LEU A 172 9.29 3.39 -14.38
C LEU A 172 9.12 3.63 -15.88
N ALA A 173 8.05 4.32 -16.30
CA ALA A 173 7.87 4.69 -17.71
C ALA A 173 8.95 5.68 -18.20
N LYS A 174 9.34 6.65 -17.37
CA LYS A 174 10.48 7.55 -17.67
C LYS A 174 11.79 6.75 -17.79
N ARG A 175 12.04 5.79 -16.89
CA ARG A 175 13.22 4.91 -16.96
C ARG A 175 13.23 4.06 -18.22
N ALA A 176 12.09 3.49 -18.60
CA ALA A 176 11.94 2.71 -19.84
C ALA A 176 12.21 3.56 -21.08
N LEU A 177 11.71 4.79 -21.09
CA LEU A 177 11.97 5.74 -22.17
C LEU A 177 13.46 6.05 -22.28
N GLN A 178 14.14 6.37 -21.18
CA GLN A 178 15.59 6.63 -21.18
C GLN A 178 16.40 5.45 -21.73
N GLU A 179 16.02 4.22 -21.37
CA GLU A 179 16.70 3.00 -21.82
C GLU A 179 16.46 2.70 -23.30
N LEU A 180 15.23 2.91 -23.79
CA LEU A 180 14.80 2.44 -25.10
C LEU A 180 14.82 3.51 -26.18
N ARG A 181 15.02 4.78 -25.83
CA ARG A 181 14.96 5.91 -26.76
C ARG A 181 15.76 5.69 -28.04
N SER A 182 16.98 5.15 -27.95
CA SER A 182 17.85 4.91 -29.10
C SER A 182 17.28 3.90 -30.12
N ASN A 183 16.28 3.13 -29.73
CA ASN A 183 15.65 2.11 -30.56
C ASN A 183 14.49 2.66 -31.39
N PHE A 184 14.13 3.93 -31.24
CA PHE A 184 13.01 4.56 -31.92
C PHE A 184 13.46 5.86 -32.59
N GLU A 185 12.78 6.26 -33.67
CA GLU A 185 13.07 7.52 -34.36
C GLU A 185 12.53 8.70 -33.55
N ASN A 186 11.36 8.52 -32.95
CA ASN A 186 10.61 9.56 -32.27
C ASN A 186 10.06 9.05 -30.93
N VAL A 187 9.82 10.00 -30.01
CA VAL A 187 9.26 9.70 -28.69
C VAL A 187 8.09 10.64 -28.42
N LEU A 188 6.95 10.06 -28.04
CA LEU A 188 5.73 10.80 -27.77
C LEU A 188 5.21 10.49 -26.37
N TRP A 189 5.41 11.42 -25.42
CA TRP A 189 4.80 11.35 -24.09
C TRP A 189 3.49 12.13 -24.06
N ILE A 190 2.42 11.47 -23.67
CA ILE A 190 1.07 12.03 -23.52
C ILE A 190 0.59 11.78 -22.12
N ASP A 191 0.27 12.86 -21.41
CA ASP A 191 -0.52 12.80 -20.19
C ASP A 191 -1.99 12.61 -20.57
N VAL A 192 -2.52 11.42 -20.25
CA VAL A 192 -3.90 11.05 -20.53
C VAL A 192 -4.83 11.63 -19.48
N SER A 193 -4.50 11.44 -18.18
CA SER A 193 -5.28 11.93 -17.04
C SER A 193 -6.81 11.82 -17.28
N ASP A 194 -7.54 12.95 -17.25
CA ASP A 194 -8.99 13.04 -17.42
C ASP A 194 -9.45 13.27 -18.87
N LYS A 195 -8.53 13.25 -19.84
CA LYS A 195 -8.84 13.53 -21.25
C LYS A 195 -9.53 12.35 -21.93
N THR A 196 -10.46 12.66 -22.82
CA THR A 196 -11.11 11.70 -23.74
C THR A 196 -10.33 11.60 -25.06
N ALA A 197 -10.59 10.56 -25.86
CA ALA A 197 -9.90 10.39 -27.15
C ALA A 197 -10.05 11.60 -28.11
N PRO A 198 -11.22 12.29 -28.19
CA PRO A 198 -11.36 13.53 -28.96
C PRO A 198 -10.45 14.69 -28.54
N LEU A 199 -9.93 14.69 -27.31
CA LEU A 199 -8.93 15.67 -26.86
C LEU A 199 -7.50 15.17 -27.12
N LEU A 200 -7.27 13.86 -26.95
CA LEU A 200 -5.95 13.24 -27.07
C LEU A 200 -5.46 13.16 -28.52
N VAL A 201 -6.30 12.69 -29.44
CA VAL A 201 -5.93 12.49 -30.85
C VAL A 201 -5.40 13.78 -31.49
N PRO A 202 -6.10 14.94 -31.44
CA PRO A 202 -5.56 16.18 -32.01
C PRO A 202 -4.32 16.70 -31.27
N GLU A 203 -4.20 16.49 -29.96
CA GLU A 203 -2.97 16.82 -29.21
C GLU A 203 -1.78 16.00 -29.72
N MET A 204 -1.97 14.70 -29.92
CA MET A 204 -0.93 13.79 -30.43
C MET A 204 -0.48 14.18 -31.83
N ILE A 205 -1.41 14.47 -32.75
CA ILE A 205 -1.07 14.93 -34.12
C ILE A 205 -0.26 16.22 -34.06
N SER A 206 -0.67 17.16 -33.20
CA SER A 206 0.03 18.44 -33.01
C SER A 206 1.45 18.26 -32.48
N ARG A 207 1.64 17.35 -31.50
CA ARG A 207 2.97 17.01 -30.96
C ARG A 207 3.86 16.26 -31.95
N CYS A 208 3.26 15.55 -32.91
CA CYS A 208 3.98 14.98 -34.06
C CYS A 208 4.32 16.03 -35.15
N GLY A 209 4.06 17.33 -34.91
CA GLY A 209 4.40 18.41 -35.83
C GLY A 209 3.41 18.61 -36.98
N GLN A 210 2.22 18.01 -36.92
CA GLN A 210 1.19 18.14 -37.97
C GLN A 210 -0.03 18.91 -37.47
N ARG A 211 -0.78 19.51 -38.38
CA ARG A 211 -2.05 20.18 -38.04
C ARG A 211 -3.19 19.15 -38.01
N PRO A 212 -3.95 19.04 -36.91
CA PRO A 212 -5.11 18.15 -36.87
C PRO A 212 -6.18 18.56 -37.89
N PRO A 213 -6.75 17.60 -38.65
CA PRO A 213 -7.96 17.83 -39.44
C PRO A 213 -9.14 18.29 -38.56
N GLU A 214 -10.18 18.90 -39.16
CA GLU A 214 -11.34 19.36 -38.39
C GLU A 214 -12.22 18.21 -37.86
N ALA A 215 -12.47 17.19 -38.69
CA ALA A 215 -13.35 16.08 -38.33
C ALA A 215 -12.62 14.98 -37.55
N TYR A 216 -13.18 14.56 -36.42
CA TYR A 216 -12.58 13.52 -35.55
C TYR A 216 -12.22 12.21 -36.28
N PRO A 217 -13.08 11.62 -37.15
CA PRO A 217 -12.69 10.43 -37.91
C PRO A 217 -11.46 10.65 -38.81
N ALA A 218 -11.31 11.84 -39.38
CA ALA A 218 -10.15 12.20 -40.19
C ALA A 218 -8.90 12.43 -39.31
N GLN A 219 -9.06 12.95 -38.09
CA GLN A 219 -7.96 13.05 -37.12
C GLN A 219 -7.44 11.65 -36.75
N VAL A 220 -8.33 10.70 -36.44
CA VAL A 220 -7.92 9.31 -36.15
C VAL A 220 -7.12 8.73 -37.32
N GLN A 221 -7.63 8.85 -38.55
CA GLN A 221 -6.91 8.36 -39.74
C GLN A 221 -5.54 9.02 -39.93
N ALA A 222 -5.44 10.33 -39.70
CA ALA A 222 -4.17 11.05 -39.79
C ALA A 222 -3.16 10.57 -38.75
N LEU A 223 -3.59 10.38 -37.50
CA LEU A 223 -2.72 9.85 -36.44
C LEU A 223 -2.21 8.44 -36.77
N GLN A 224 -3.08 7.56 -37.26
CA GLN A 224 -2.72 6.20 -37.68
C GLN A 224 -1.72 6.22 -38.85
N ALA A 225 -1.86 7.14 -39.81
CA ALA A 225 -0.93 7.32 -40.91
C ALA A 225 0.46 7.79 -40.42
N ILE A 226 0.51 8.70 -39.45
CA ILE A 226 1.77 9.13 -38.80
C ILE A 226 2.48 7.93 -38.18
N PHE A 227 1.77 7.12 -37.39
CA PHE A 227 2.34 5.95 -36.71
C PHE A 227 2.73 4.80 -37.64
N SER A 228 2.12 4.73 -38.82
CA SER A 228 2.50 3.75 -39.85
C SER A 228 3.77 4.15 -40.60
N SER A 229 4.07 5.44 -40.66
CA SER A 229 5.18 5.99 -41.46
C SER A 229 6.48 6.18 -40.68
N HIS A 230 6.42 6.10 -39.36
CA HIS A 230 7.52 6.42 -38.45
C HIS A 230 7.56 5.48 -37.26
N ARG A 231 8.75 5.32 -36.68
CA ARG A 231 8.95 4.44 -35.53
C ARG A 231 8.91 5.21 -34.20
N TYR A 232 7.74 5.26 -33.57
CA TYR A 232 7.53 5.94 -32.28
C TYR A 232 7.63 5.02 -31.07
N LEU A 233 8.24 5.51 -29.99
CA LEU A 233 7.95 5.06 -28.63
C LEU A 233 6.90 6.00 -28.03
N VAL A 234 5.68 5.51 -27.86
CA VAL A 234 4.57 6.27 -27.27
C VAL A 234 4.42 5.92 -25.80
N VAL A 235 4.38 6.92 -24.93
CA VAL A 235 4.01 6.75 -23.52
C VAL A 235 2.67 7.41 -23.26
N LEU A 236 1.71 6.63 -22.79
CA LEU A 236 0.39 7.08 -22.37
C LEU A 236 0.35 7.04 -20.84
N ASP A 237 0.60 8.18 -20.20
CA ASP A 237 0.71 8.28 -18.75
C ASP A 237 -0.66 8.58 -18.11
N ASP A 238 -0.96 7.91 -17.00
CA ASP A 238 -2.19 8.02 -16.22
C ASP A 238 -3.48 7.71 -17.00
N LEU A 239 -3.54 6.56 -17.71
CA LEU A 239 -4.77 6.12 -18.39
C LEU A 239 -5.92 5.90 -17.39
N ARG A 240 -7.00 6.66 -17.57
CA ARG A 240 -8.26 6.59 -16.79
C ARG A 240 -9.44 6.08 -17.61
N ALA A 241 -10.58 5.89 -16.93
CA ALA A 241 -11.80 5.32 -17.50
C ALA A 241 -12.34 6.12 -18.71
N ALA A 242 -12.21 7.45 -18.71
CA ALA A 242 -12.73 8.32 -19.78
C ALA A 242 -12.10 8.04 -21.15
N ALA A 243 -10.83 7.66 -21.20
CA ALA A 243 -10.10 7.34 -22.43
C ALA A 243 -10.05 5.83 -22.75
N LYS A 244 -10.34 4.98 -21.76
CA LYS A 244 -10.21 3.51 -21.86
C LYS A 244 -11.00 2.91 -23.03
N GLU A 245 -12.28 3.26 -23.18
CA GLU A 245 -13.17 2.65 -24.19
C GLU A 245 -12.78 3.01 -25.63
N GLN A 246 -12.06 4.11 -25.81
CA GLN A 246 -11.63 4.64 -27.11
C GLN A 246 -10.13 4.49 -27.33
N LEU A 247 -9.45 3.64 -26.54
CA LEU A 247 -8.00 3.45 -26.62
C LEU A 247 -7.53 3.10 -28.04
N LYS A 248 -8.34 2.35 -28.80
CA LYS A 248 -8.06 2.00 -30.20
C LYS A 248 -7.88 3.21 -31.13
N ASP A 249 -8.48 4.36 -30.81
CA ASP A 249 -8.47 5.54 -31.68
C ASP A 249 -7.10 6.23 -31.68
N PHE A 250 -6.28 5.99 -30.65
CA PHE A 250 -4.97 6.62 -30.46
C PHE A 250 -3.83 5.64 -30.17
N LEU A 251 -4.07 4.33 -30.27
CA LEU A 251 -3.00 3.33 -30.33
C LEU A 251 -2.43 3.21 -31.75
N PRO A 252 -1.09 3.08 -31.92
CA PRO A 252 -0.46 2.77 -33.20
C PRO A 252 -0.97 1.46 -33.83
N PRO A 253 -1.07 1.39 -35.16
CA PRO A 253 -1.51 0.19 -35.87
C PRO A 253 -0.33 -0.75 -36.10
N ALA A 254 -0.18 -1.78 -35.27
CA ALA A 254 0.86 -2.82 -35.38
C ALA A 254 2.33 -2.27 -35.39
N PRO A 255 3.38 -3.13 -35.47
CA PRO A 255 4.75 -2.64 -35.62
C PRO A 255 4.87 -1.66 -36.80
N PRO A 256 5.69 -0.60 -36.71
CA PRO A 256 6.96 -0.57 -35.97
C PRO A 256 6.95 0.21 -34.65
N CYS A 257 5.83 0.79 -34.24
CA CYS A 257 5.75 1.56 -32.98
C CYS A 257 5.70 0.67 -31.73
N ALA A 258 6.13 1.20 -30.59
CA ALA A 258 5.89 0.60 -29.27
C ALA A 258 5.07 1.55 -28.39
N VAL A 259 4.24 0.99 -27.51
CA VAL A 259 3.43 1.78 -26.58
C VAL A 259 3.62 1.28 -25.16
N LEU A 260 3.92 2.20 -24.24
CA LEU A 260 3.89 1.97 -22.81
C LEU A 260 2.76 2.77 -22.16
N ILE A 261 1.86 2.08 -21.49
CA ILE A 261 0.71 2.69 -20.80
C ILE A 261 0.95 2.62 -19.30
N THR A 262 0.79 3.72 -18.57
CA THR A 262 0.64 3.63 -17.10
C THR A 262 -0.84 3.76 -16.75
N SER A 263 -1.35 2.91 -15.87
CA SER A 263 -2.76 2.95 -15.48
C SER A 263 -3.00 2.64 -14.01
N ARG A 264 -4.07 3.21 -13.47
CA ARG A 264 -4.62 2.86 -12.14
C ARG A 264 -5.59 1.67 -12.22
N ILE A 265 -6.03 1.34 -13.44
CA ILE A 265 -6.92 0.24 -13.74
C ILE A 265 -6.06 -1.01 -13.95
N GLN A 266 -6.28 -2.07 -13.16
CA GLN A 266 -5.51 -3.31 -13.26
C GLN A 266 -5.69 -4.00 -14.62
N GLN A 267 -6.91 -3.93 -15.16
CA GLN A 267 -7.25 -4.43 -16.49
C GLN A 267 -7.66 -3.25 -17.41
N PRO A 268 -6.66 -2.51 -17.94
CA PRO A 268 -6.91 -1.28 -18.68
C PRO A 268 -7.60 -1.54 -20.01
N SER A 269 -7.22 -2.56 -20.78
CA SER A 269 -7.88 -2.89 -22.05
C SER A 269 -7.54 -4.31 -22.52
N HIS A 270 -8.46 -4.93 -23.26
CA HIS A 270 -8.22 -6.20 -23.96
C HIS A 270 -7.24 -6.06 -25.14
N LEU A 271 -6.97 -4.82 -25.58
CA LEU A 271 -5.98 -4.51 -26.61
C LEU A 271 -4.53 -4.70 -26.13
N ILE A 272 -4.33 -4.84 -24.82
CA ILE A 272 -3.04 -5.06 -24.19
C ILE A 272 -2.97 -6.54 -23.81
N PRO A 273 -2.05 -7.34 -24.38
CA PRO A 273 -1.92 -8.75 -24.02
C PRO A 273 -1.65 -8.90 -22.52
N LEU A 274 -2.32 -9.84 -21.84
CA LEU A 274 -2.15 -10.06 -20.39
C LEU A 274 -0.68 -10.26 -19.99
N LYS A 275 0.10 -10.98 -20.81
CA LYS A 275 1.55 -11.19 -20.61
C LYS A 275 2.41 -9.90 -20.68
N ASN A 276 1.85 -8.83 -21.22
CA ASN A 276 2.47 -7.51 -21.34
C ASN A 276 1.81 -6.48 -20.39
N THR A 277 1.02 -6.93 -19.43
CA THR A 277 0.54 -6.11 -18.31
C THR A 277 1.42 -6.40 -17.11
N PHE A 278 2.24 -5.44 -16.73
CA PHE A 278 3.23 -5.55 -15.67
C PHE A 278 2.72 -4.90 -14.39
N GLU A 279 2.67 -5.69 -13.34
CA GLU A 279 2.23 -5.29 -12.02
C GLU A 279 3.40 -4.67 -11.24
N LEU A 280 3.29 -3.37 -10.94
CA LEU A 280 4.24 -2.67 -10.09
C LEU A 280 3.73 -2.68 -8.65
N ASP A 281 4.44 -3.43 -7.81
CA ASP A 281 4.19 -3.49 -6.37
C ASP A 281 4.92 -2.36 -5.62
N ARG A 282 4.64 -2.22 -4.33
CA ARG A 282 5.37 -1.42 -3.33
C ARG A 282 6.85 -1.75 -3.32
N MET A 283 7.62 -0.87 -2.70
CA MET A 283 9.05 -1.12 -2.52
C MET A 283 9.26 -2.28 -1.53
N THR A 284 10.34 -3.03 -1.74
CA THR A 284 10.83 -3.96 -0.73
C THR A 284 11.54 -3.20 0.40
N PRO A 285 11.77 -3.81 1.57
CA PRO A 285 12.58 -3.20 2.62
C PRO A 285 13.97 -2.76 2.12
N VAL A 286 14.59 -3.56 1.24
CA VAL A 286 15.88 -3.24 0.61
C VAL A 286 15.77 -1.99 -0.26
N GLN A 287 14.76 -1.93 -1.15
CA GLN A 287 14.54 -0.78 -2.03
C GLN A 287 14.21 0.51 -1.24
N ALA A 288 13.47 0.39 -0.13
CA ALA A 288 13.18 1.53 0.73
C ALA A 288 14.45 2.07 1.42
N ARG A 289 15.31 1.18 1.92
CA ARG A 289 16.63 1.54 2.48
C ARG A 289 17.50 2.23 1.43
N GLU A 290 17.55 1.68 0.22
CA GLU A 290 18.28 2.28 -0.91
C GLU A 290 17.78 3.68 -1.26
N LEU A 291 16.45 3.88 -1.27
CA LEU A 291 15.85 5.20 -1.49
C LEU A 291 16.28 6.19 -0.40
N PHE A 292 16.22 5.81 0.88
CA PHE A 292 16.67 6.67 1.97
C PHE A 292 18.16 6.98 1.86
N ALA A 293 19.00 5.98 1.56
CA ALA A 293 20.43 6.15 1.42
C ALA A 293 20.79 7.08 0.26
N ALA A 294 20.09 6.96 -0.88
CA ALA A 294 20.27 7.85 -2.02
C ALA A 294 19.88 9.30 -1.69
N ALA A 295 18.81 9.51 -0.93
CA ALA A 295 18.29 10.85 -0.62
C ALA A 295 18.99 11.54 0.56
N LEU A 296 19.49 10.78 1.53
CA LEU A 296 20.01 11.27 2.82
C LEU A 296 21.48 10.95 3.07
N GLY A 297 22.04 9.99 2.33
CA GLY A 297 23.38 9.46 2.51
C GLY A 297 23.46 8.27 3.47
N GLU A 298 24.33 7.31 3.15
CA GLU A 298 24.49 6.03 3.87
C GLU A 298 24.76 6.23 5.37
N LYS A 299 25.57 7.22 5.73
CA LYS A 299 25.94 7.49 7.14
C LYS A 299 24.75 7.81 8.02
N MET A 300 23.75 8.53 7.50
CA MET A 300 22.55 8.89 8.26
C MET A 300 21.65 7.68 8.45
N VAL A 301 21.43 6.92 7.37
CA VAL A 301 20.56 5.73 7.41
C VAL A 301 21.10 4.68 8.36
N VAL A 302 22.42 4.44 8.37
CA VAL A 302 23.05 3.50 9.31
C VAL A 302 22.97 3.99 10.75
N ALA A 303 23.06 5.30 11.00
CA ALA A 303 23.00 5.84 12.36
C ALA A 303 21.61 5.69 13.03
N GLU A 304 20.53 5.72 12.23
CA GLU A 304 19.14 5.59 12.69
C GLU A 304 18.41 4.42 12.00
N GLU A 305 19.09 3.29 11.73
CA GLU A 305 18.59 2.21 10.87
C GLU A 305 17.19 1.68 11.27
N LYS A 306 17.02 1.30 12.54
CA LYS A 306 15.72 0.81 13.06
C LYS A 306 14.60 1.85 12.95
N VAL A 307 14.95 3.14 12.98
CA VAL A 307 13.97 4.23 12.85
C VAL A 307 13.53 4.36 11.39
N PHE A 308 14.45 4.23 10.44
CA PHE A 308 14.08 4.21 9.01
C PHE A 308 13.27 2.97 8.64
N GLU A 309 13.52 1.82 9.27
CA GLU A 309 12.66 0.63 9.14
C GLU A 309 11.24 0.94 9.61
N ALA A 310 11.07 1.52 10.81
CA ALA A 310 9.76 1.90 11.34
C ALA A 310 9.05 2.94 10.46
N ILE A 311 9.78 3.94 9.94
CA ILE A 311 9.24 4.91 8.97
C ILE A 311 8.77 4.17 7.70
N ALA A 312 9.57 3.25 7.15
CA ALA A 312 9.20 2.50 5.95
C ALA A 312 7.94 1.66 6.15
N GLU A 313 7.82 1.01 7.30
CA GLU A 313 6.63 0.25 7.69
C GLU A 313 5.38 1.13 7.82
N ARG A 314 5.51 2.34 8.39
CA ARG A 314 4.41 3.30 8.53
C ARG A 314 4.00 3.92 7.19
N CYS A 315 4.96 4.14 6.31
CA CYS A 315 4.75 4.49 4.89
C CYS A 315 4.25 3.30 4.05
N ARG A 316 4.10 2.11 4.65
CA ARG A 316 3.69 0.86 3.98
C ARG A 316 4.49 0.58 2.72
N TYR A 317 5.76 0.99 2.69
CA TYR A 317 6.65 0.90 1.54
C TYR A 317 6.10 1.51 0.23
N ASN A 318 5.19 2.49 0.32
CA ASN A 318 4.74 3.26 -0.83
C ASN A 318 5.86 4.21 -1.28
N ALA A 319 6.24 4.17 -2.56
CA ALA A 319 7.40 4.91 -3.07
C ALA A 319 7.30 6.43 -2.84
N LEU A 320 6.13 7.03 -3.09
CA LEU A 320 5.91 8.45 -2.84
C LEU A 320 5.95 8.78 -1.34
N ALA A 321 5.34 7.96 -0.50
CA ALA A 321 5.39 8.15 0.95
C ALA A 321 6.82 8.09 1.50
N LEU A 322 7.63 7.15 1.00
CA LEU A 322 9.06 7.03 1.34
C LEU A 322 9.87 8.24 0.87
N GLU A 323 9.61 8.73 -0.34
CA GLU A 323 10.26 9.94 -0.86
C GLU A 323 9.92 11.17 -0.01
N ILE A 324 8.65 11.33 0.36
CA ILE A 324 8.21 12.41 1.25
C ILE A 324 8.89 12.29 2.61
N ALA A 325 8.94 11.08 3.19
CA ALA A 325 9.61 10.84 4.46
C ALA A 325 11.10 11.19 4.40
N ALA A 326 11.79 10.85 3.31
CA ALA A 326 13.18 11.23 3.09
C ALA A 326 13.33 12.76 3.03
N ARG A 327 12.48 13.45 2.26
CA ARG A 327 12.51 14.93 2.14
C ARG A 327 12.21 15.62 3.47
N ARG A 328 11.23 15.14 4.23
CA ARG A 328 10.87 15.64 5.58
C ARG A 328 12.04 15.48 6.56
N THR A 329 12.71 14.32 6.52
CA THR A 329 13.91 14.06 7.34
C THR A 329 15.06 14.99 6.93
N ARG A 330 15.27 15.22 5.63
CA ARG A 330 16.27 16.15 5.10
C ARG A 330 16.05 17.59 5.55
N GLN A 331 14.79 18.04 5.67
CA GLN A 331 14.47 19.38 6.19
C GLN A 331 14.85 19.58 7.67
N MET A 332 15.11 18.50 8.41
CA MET A 332 15.53 18.53 9.80
C MET A 332 17.04 18.29 9.98
N GLN A 333 17.83 18.41 8.91
CA GLN A 333 19.29 18.36 8.99
C GLN A 333 19.81 19.40 10.01
N GLY A 334 20.63 18.95 10.95
CA GLY A 334 21.14 19.74 12.09
C GLY A 334 20.51 19.38 13.43
N VAL A 335 19.38 18.66 13.45
CA VAL A 335 18.85 18.00 14.66
C VAL A 335 19.66 16.72 14.94
N THR A 336 19.81 16.35 16.21
CA THR A 336 20.60 15.16 16.61
C THR A 336 20.02 13.84 16.09
N THR A 337 18.69 13.71 16.06
CA THR A 337 17.97 12.50 15.63
C THR A 337 16.80 12.89 14.70
N PRO A 338 17.09 13.33 13.46
CA PRO A 338 16.07 13.84 12.55
C PRO A 338 15.05 12.77 12.15
N ALA A 339 15.46 11.51 11.96
CA ALA A 339 14.53 10.45 11.58
C ALA A 339 13.58 10.13 12.75
N ALA A 340 14.09 10.02 13.98
CA ALA A 340 13.26 9.75 15.15
C ALA A 340 12.22 10.86 15.39
N ASN A 341 12.61 12.12 15.14
CA ASN A 341 11.70 13.26 15.25
C ASN A 341 10.58 13.18 14.18
N TYR A 342 10.92 12.79 12.95
CA TYR A 342 9.90 12.60 11.91
C TYR A 342 8.96 11.44 12.25
N LEU A 343 9.50 10.30 12.69
CA LEU A 343 8.71 9.14 13.07
C LEU A 343 7.67 9.50 14.15
N GLY A 344 8.06 10.25 15.18
CA GLY A 344 7.12 10.70 16.21
C GLY A 344 5.97 11.56 15.66
N LYS A 345 6.21 12.42 14.67
CA LYS A 345 5.15 13.17 13.99
C LYS A 345 4.26 12.24 13.17
N LEU A 346 4.86 11.32 12.42
CA LEU A 346 4.16 10.36 11.58
C LEU A 346 3.28 9.41 12.40
N GLU A 347 3.70 9.02 13.60
CA GLU A 347 2.91 8.23 14.54
C GLU A 347 1.77 9.04 15.17
N ALA A 348 2.00 10.32 15.49
CA ALA A 348 1.00 11.18 16.11
C ALA A 348 -0.11 11.63 15.15
N HIS A 349 0.24 11.87 13.88
CA HIS A 349 -0.66 12.51 12.92
C HIS A 349 -0.98 11.66 11.69
N GLY A 350 -0.13 10.69 11.34
CA GLY A 350 -0.41 9.75 10.26
C GLY A 350 -0.35 10.34 8.85
N LEU A 351 -1.33 10.04 8.02
CA LEU A 351 -1.39 10.43 6.60
C LEU A 351 -1.16 11.94 6.34
N PRO A 352 -1.70 12.89 7.15
CA PRO A 352 -1.38 14.32 7.08
C PRO A 352 0.11 14.70 7.10
N GLU A 353 1.00 13.84 7.60
CA GLU A 353 2.46 14.05 7.62
C GLU A 353 3.17 13.56 6.35
N MET A 354 2.44 12.85 5.48
CA MET A 354 2.92 12.36 4.18
C MET A 354 2.64 13.39 3.07
N ARG A 355 3.10 14.63 3.31
CA ARG A 355 3.09 15.70 2.30
C ARG A 355 4.28 16.66 2.43
N MET A 356 4.62 17.34 1.34
CA MET A 356 5.67 18.37 1.28
C MET A 356 5.12 19.69 0.74
N GLY A 357 4.97 20.68 1.62
CA GLY A 357 4.47 22.01 1.25
C GLY A 357 3.12 21.92 0.55
N ASP A 358 2.92 22.75 -0.48
CA ASP A 358 1.68 22.84 -1.24
C ASP A 358 1.76 22.17 -2.63
N ASP A 359 2.82 21.39 -2.93
CA ASP A 359 2.93 20.68 -4.23
C ASP A 359 2.08 19.39 -4.21
N PRO A 360 0.99 19.30 -4.99
CA PRO A 360 0.12 18.12 -4.98
C PRO A 360 0.81 16.83 -5.43
N ARG A 361 1.96 16.92 -6.12
CA ARG A 361 2.75 15.75 -6.55
C ARG A 361 3.53 15.13 -5.40
N LEU A 362 3.78 15.90 -4.34
CA LEU A 362 4.42 15.47 -3.11
C LEU A 362 3.43 15.49 -1.94
N ASP A 363 2.15 15.26 -2.21
CA ASP A 363 1.09 15.11 -1.21
C ASP A 363 0.35 13.79 -1.50
N LEU A 364 0.49 12.82 -0.60
CA LEU A 364 -0.10 11.50 -0.80
C LEU A 364 -1.63 11.55 -0.74
N THR A 365 -2.20 12.40 0.10
CA THR A 365 -3.65 12.61 0.20
C THR A 365 -4.18 13.20 -1.10
N ALA A 366 -3.50 14.19 -1.69
CA ALA A 366 -3.90 14.76 -2.98
C ALA A 366 -3.89 13.72 -4.11
N VAL A 367 -2.90 12.81 -4.11
CA VAL A 367 -2.81 11.69 -5.07
C VAL A 367 -3.98 10.71 -4.91
N PHE A 368 -4.37 10.40 -3.67
CA PHE A 368 -5.53 9.55 -3.40
C PHE A 368 -6.85 10.27 -3.73
N ASP A 369 -6.98 11.56 -3.41
CA ASP A 369 -8.13 12.41 -3.73
C ASP A 369 -8.43 12.39 -5.23
N ALA A 370 -7.41 12.46 -6.09
CA ALA A 370 -7.60 12.38 -7.53
C ALA A 370 -8.28 11.05 -7.94
N SER A 371 -7.86 9.93 -7.35
CA SER A 371 -8.44 8.61 -7.65
C SER A 371 -9.85 8.45 -7.07
N TYR A 372 -10.09 9.03 -5.91
CA TYR A 372 -11.37 9.00 -5.23
C TYR A 372 -12.43 9.84 -5.95
N LYS A 373 -12.04 11.02 -6.47
CA LYS A 373 -12.92 11.89 -7.26
C LYS A 373 -13.38 11.26 -8.57
N ASP A 374 -12.61 10.34 -9.13
CA ASP A 374 -12.97 9.58 -10.33
C ASP A 374 -14.06 8.51 -10.08
N LEU A 375 -14.34 8.17 -8.81
CA LEU A 375 -15.39 7.22 -8.45
C LEU A 375 -16.77 7.85 -8.59
N ALA A 376 -17.74 7.04 -9.01
CA ALA A 376 -19.15 7.41 -8.91
C ALA A 376 -19.52 7.67 -7.43
N PRO A 377 -20.46 8.59 -7.14
CA PRO A 377 -20.84 8.93 -5.75
C PRO A 377 -21.18 7.73 -4.87
N GLU A 378 -21.86 6.73 -5.45
CA GLU A 378 -22.18 5.47 -4.75
C GLU A 378 -20.91 4.66 -4.40
N ASP A 379 -19.96 4.56 -5.32
CA ASP A 379 -18.72 3.83 -5.08
C ASP A 379 -17.79 4.60 -4.12
N GLN A 380 -17.87 5.94 -4.06
CA GLN A 380 -17.22 6.73 -3.01
C GLN A 380 -17.78 6.39 -1.63
N LYS A 381 -19.11 6.34 -1.48
CA LYS A 381 -19.77 5.97 -0.21
C LYS A 381 -19.40 4.55 0.20
N ARG A 382 -19.42 3.61 -0.75
CA ARG A 382 -19.01 2.22 -0.51
C ARG A 382 -17.56 2.14 -0.04
N PHE A 383 -16.64 2.82 -0.73
CA PHE A 383 -15.23 2.87 -0.37
C PHE A 383 -15.01 3.40 1.06
N ARG A 384 -15.66 4.52 1.43
CA ARG A 384 -15.60 5.07 2.79
C ARG A 384 -16.11 4.08 3.84
N ALA A 385 -17.26 3.45 3.58
CA ALA A 385 -17.89 2.52 4.51
C ALA A 385 -17.02 1.28 4.81
N LEU A 386 -16.17 0.87 3.87
CA LEU A 386 -15.21 -0.23 4.09
C LEU A 386 -14.18 0.09 5.19
N ALA A 387 -13.95 1.36 5.53
CA ALA A 387 -13.09 1.74 6.64
C ALA A 387 -13.65 1.33 8.01
N ALA A 388 -14.93 0.94 8.09
CA ALA A 388 -15.49 0.37 9.31
C ALA A 388 -14.81 -0.97 9.65
N PHE A 389 -14.37 -1.75 8.66
CA PHE A 389 -13.73 -3.04 8.86
C PHE A 389 -12.29 -2.92 9.36
N HIS A 390 -11.83 -3.96 10.05
CA HIS A 390 -10.47 -4.16 10.48
C HIS A 390 -9.56 -4.46 9.27
N PRO A 391 -8.27 -4.05 9.29
CA PRO A 391 -7.33 -4.31 8.19
C PRO A 391 -7.10 -5.78 7.83
N THR A 392 -7.57 -6.74 8.63
CA THR A 392 -7.56 -8.18 8.29
C THR A 392 -8.58 -8.53 7.21
N GLY A 393 -9.49 -7.61 6.88
CA GLY A 393 -10.43 -7.73 5.79
C GLY A 393 -11.82 -8.17 6.22
N PHE A 394 -12.67 -8.37 5.21
CA PHE A 394 -14.10 -8.60 5.30
C PHE A 394 -14.55 -9.55 4.17
N SER A 395 -15.70 -10.21 4.36
CA SER A 395 -16.32 -11.03 3.32
C SER A 395 -17.19 -10.18 2.36
N PRO A 396 -17.51 -10.67 1.17
CA PRO A 396 -18.47 -10.03 0.27
C PRO A 396 -19.83 -9.75 0.92
N GLU A 397 -20.32 -10.67 1.74
CA GLU A 397 -21.58 -10.58 2.47
C GLU A 397 -21.54 -9.46 3.52
N ALA A 398 -20.41 -9.32 4.21
CA ALA A 398 -20.18 -8.24 5.16
C ALA A 398 -20.25 -6.87 4.48
N ALA A 399 -19.53 -6.71 3.36
CA ALA A 399 -19.55 -5.49 2.57
C ALA A 399 -20.97 -5.18 2.05
N ALA A 400 -21.68 -6.19 1.53
CA ALA A 400 -23.06 -6.04 1.07
C ALA A 400 -24.00 -5.55 2.18
N HIS A 401 -23.85 -6.07 3.41
CA HIS A 401 -24.65 -5.65 4.55
C HIS A 401 -24.36 -4.20 4.95
N VAL A 402 -23.08 -3.83 5.07
CA VAL A 402 -22.67 -2.46 5.42
C VAL A 402 -23.11 -1.46 4.35
N TRP A 403 -23.11 -1.85 3.08
CA TRP A 403 -23.61 -1.03 1.98
C TRP A 403 -25.13 -1.02 1.85
N GLN A 404 -25.83 -1.88 2.58
CA GLN A 404 -27.27 -2.13 2.45
C GLN A 404 -27.67 -2.45 0.99
N ASP A 405 -26.81 -3.18 0.28
CA ASP A 405 -26.98 -3.49 -1.13
C ASP A 405 -26.40 -4.86 -1.47
N THR A 406 -27.26 -5.88 -1.40
CA THR A 406 -26.91 -7.26 -1.78
C THR A 406 -26.92 -7.47 -3.30
N ALA A 407 -27.66 -6.66 -4.05
CA ALA A 407 -27.87 -6.86 -5.48
C ALA A 407 -26.62 -6.49 -6.30
N THR A 408 -25.91 -5.43 -5.90
CA THR A 408 -24.76 -4.93 -6.69
C THR A 408 -23.41 -5.00 -5.98
N ALA A 409 -23.35 -5.47 -4.73
CA ALA A 409 -22.10 -5.57 -3.96
C ALA A 409 -20.98 -6.32 -4.69
N GLY A 410 -21.26 -7.48 -5.28
CA GLY A 410 -20.25 -8.25 -6.01
C GLY A 410 -19.67 -7.48 -7.21
N GLN A 411 -20.51 -6.73 -7.94
CA GLN A 411 -20.04 -5.88 -9.03
C GLN A 411 -19.24 -4.68 -8.52
N ALA A 412 -19.67 -4.08 -7.41
CA ALA A 412 -18.96 -2.99 -6.75
C ALA A 412 -17.56 -3.42 -6.27
N LEU A 413 -17.45 -4.59 -5.61
CA LEU A 413 -16.17 -5.15 -5.19
C LEU A 413 -15.23 -5.39 -6.37
N ARG A 414 -15.73 -5.96 -7.48
CA ARG A 414 -14.92 -6.13 -8.70
C ARG A 414 -14.44 -4.81 -9.28
N ARG A 415 -15.28 -3.75 -9.25
CA ARG A 415 -14.86 -2.40 -9.67
C ARG A 415 -13.77 -1.84 -8.75
N LEU A 416 -13.97 -1.89 -7.43
CA LEU A 416 -12.98 -1.41 -6.45
C LEU A 416 -11.66 -2.19 -6.53
N LEU A 417 -11.71 -3.51 -6.77
CA LEU A 417 -10.54 -4.35 -6.99
C LEU A 417 -9.79 -3.94 -8.25
N ASN A 418 -10.51 -3.77 -9.37
CA ASN A 418 -9.91 -3.35 -10.63
C ASN A 418 -9.31 -1.92 -10.57
N LEU A 419 -9.74 -1.09 -9.62
CA LEU A 419 -9.16 0.24 -9.35
C LEU A 419 -8.07 0.21 -8.27
N SER A 420 -7.67 -0.96 -7.78
CA SER A 420 -6.68 -1.14 -6.72
C SER A 420 -7.02 -0.36 -5.43
N LEU A 421 -8.31 -0.28 -5.11
CA LEU A 421 -8.81 0.29 -3.85
C LEU A 421 -8.97 -0.78 -2.77
N VAL A 422 -9.25 -2.01 -3.19
CA VAL A 422 -9.26 -3.22 -2.35
C VAL A 422 -8.38 -4.29 -2.97
N LYS A 423 -7.96 -5.27 -2.17
CA LYS A 423 -7.29 -6.50 -2.60
C LYS A 423 -7.87 -7.72 -1.93
N VAL A 424 -7.67 -8.86 -2.60
CA VAL A 424 -7.97 -10.18 -2.06
C VAL A 424 -6.99 -10.50 -0.93
N VAL A 425 -7.52 -11.08 0.16
CA VAL A 425 -6.71 -11.63 1.25
C VAL A 425 -6.38 -13.09 0.91
N PRO A 426 -5.10 -13.49 0.86
CA PRO A 426 -4.73 -14.89 0.64
C PRO A 426 -5.32 -15.80 1.72
N GLY A 427 -5.96 -16.89 1.31
CA GLY A 427 -6.59 -17.85 2.22
C GLY A 427 -7.59 -18.73 1.50
N GLU A 428 -8.27 -19.59 2.25
CA GLU A 428 -9.28 -20.53 1.73
C GLU A 428 -10.63 -19.86 1.45
N ALA A 429 -10.93 -18.74 2.10
CA ALA A 429 -12.18 -17.99 1.95
C ALA A 429 -11.99 -16.73 1.08
N GLU A 430 -13.00 -16.40 0.29
CA GLU A 430 -13.03 -15.15 -0.48
C GLU A 430 -13.16 -13.96 0.47
N ARG A 431 -12.07 -13.21 0.64
CA ARG A 431 -12.02 -12.03 1.51
C ARG A 431 -11.30 -10.89 0.84
N TYR A 432 -11.72 -9.69 1.20
CA TYR A 432 -11.17 -8.45 0.69
C TYR A 432 -10.68 -7.56 1.83
N ARG A 433 -9.72 -6.69 1.55
CA ARG A 433 -9.34 -5.61 2.44
C ARG A 433 -8.95 -4.37 1.66
N LEU A 434 -9.06 -3.21 2.28
CA LEU A 434 -8.48 -1.98 1.74
C LEU A 434 -6.95 -2.13 1.62
N HIS A 435 -6.37 -1.47 0.63
CA HIS A 435 -4.91 -1.36 0.56
C HIS A 435 -4.35 -0.53 1.71
N ASP A 436 -3.10 -0.77 2.07
CA ASP A 436 -2.55 -0.49 3.40
C ASP A 436 -2.45 0.99 3.83
N LEU A 437 -2.50 1.96 2.92
CA LEU A 437 -2.64 3.39 3.26
C LEU A 437 -4.05 3.93 2.91
N LEU A 438 -4.82 3.13 2.18
CA LEU A 438 -6.19 3.47 1.80
C LEU A 438 -7.17 3.20 2.94
N ASP A 439 -6.82 2.39 3.93
CA ASP A 439 -7.61 2.21 5.15
C ASP A 439 -7.69 3.50 5.98
N GLU A 440 -6.54 4.14 6.23
CA GLU A 440 -6.44 5.44 6.90
C GLU A 440 -7.09 6.55 6.09
N TYR A 441 -6.82 6.59 4.77
CA TYR A 441 -7.46 7.56 3.88
C TYR A 441 -8.99 7.38 3.81
N ALA A 442 -9.49 6.14 3.71
CA ALA A 442 -10.93 5.88 3.71
C ALA A 442 -11.57 6.25 5.05
N ALA A 443 -10.88 6.05 6.17
CA ALA A 443 -11.34 6.46 7.49
C ALA A 443 -11.43 7.99 7.63
N ASP A 444 -10.46 8.73 7.08
CA ASP A 444 -10.51 10.20 7.00
C ASP A 444 -11.73 10.65 6.19
N LYS A 445 -11.94 10.08 4.99
CA LYS A 445 -13.10 10.42 4.16
C LYS A 445 -14.43 10.04 4.81
N LEU A 446 -14.51 8.91 5.50
CA LEU A 446 -15.69 8.49 6.24
C LEU A 446 -16.06 9.49 7.34
N ARG A 447 -15.04 10.01 8.04
CA ARG A 447 -15.20 11.04 9.08
C ARG A 447 -15.62 12.39 8.48
N GLU A 448 -14.96 12.83 7.41
CA GLU A 448 -15.29 14.07 6.69
C GLU A 448 -16.74 14.06 6.19
N ALA A 449 -17.24 12.90 5.76
CA ALA A 449 -18.62 12.71 5.33
C ALA A 449 -19.64 12.64 6.49
N GLY A 450 -19.19 12.54 7.74
CA GLY A 450 -20.07 12.37 8.91
C GLY A 450 -20.75 11.00 8.98
N GLU A 451 -20.20 9.98 8.31
CA GLU A 451 -20.82 8.66 8.12
C GLU A 451 -20.26 7.57 9.05
N THR A 452 -19.28 7.90 9.90
CA THR A 452 -18.57 6.94 10.78
C THR A 452 -19.52 6.12 11.63
N GLY A 453 -20.43 6.76 12.38
CA GLY A 453 -21.35 6.05 13.27
C GLY A 453 -22.28 5.08 12.53
N ALA A 454 -22.78 5.49 11.35
CA ALA A 454 -23.67 4.64 10.54
C ALA A 454 -22.94 3.41 9.99
N ALA A 455 -21.73 3.57 9.47
CA ALA A 455 -20.94 2.46 8.92
C ALA A 455 -20.55 1.44 10.00
N HIS A 456 -20.10 1.91 11.18
CA HIS A 456 -19.77 1.04 12.30
C HIS A 456 -21.00 0.36 12.91
N THR A 457 -22.14 1.02 12.95
CA THR A 457 -23.41 0.40 13.38
C THR A 457 -23.82 -0.72 12.44
N ALA A 458 -23.79 -0.49 11.13
CA ALA A 458 -24.11 -1.53 10.14
C ALA A 458 -23.14 -2.72 10.21
N MET A 459 -21.86 -2.47 10.49
CA MET A 459 -20.89 -3.56 10.72
C MET A 459 -21.20 -4.34 12.01
N ALA A 460 -21.54 -3.66 13.10
CA ALA A 460 -21.93 -4.31 14.35
C ALA A 460 -23.19 -5.17 14.18
N GLU A 461 -24.21 -4.66 13.48
CA GLU A 461 -25.44 -5.40 13.15
C GLU A 461 -25.15 -6.65 12.33
N TRP A 462 -24.26 -6.54 11.33
CA TRP A 462 -23.82 -7.69 10.55
C TRP A 462 -23.13 -8.75 11.40
N LEU A 463 -22.22 -8.34 12.28
CA LEU A 463 -21.52 -9.25 13.19
C LEU A 463 -22.49 -9.95 14.15
N ILE A 464 -23.42 -9.20 14.75
CA ILE A 464 -24.45 -9.78 15.62
C ILE A 464 -25.25 -10.83 14.87
N LYS A 465 -25.71 -10.51 13.65
CA LYS A 465 -26.45 -11.45 12.81
C LYS A 465 -25.63 -12.70 12.50
N LEU A 466 -24.39 -12.55 12.03
CA LEU A 466 -23.52 -13.66 11.68
C LEU A 466 -23.34 -14.61 12.88
N PHE A 467 -23.03 -14.05 14.04
CA PHE A 467 -22.77 -14.86 15.23
C PHE A 467 -24.03 -15.50 15.81
N ASP A 468 -25.19 -14.84 15.70
CA ASP A 468 -26.48 -15.41 16.10
C ASP A 468 -26.92 -16.56 15.17
N ASP A 469 -26.72 -16.41 13.86
CA ASP A 469 -27.05 -17.46 12.88
C ASP A 469 -26.20 -18.72 13.09
N HIS A 470 -24.95 -18.53 13.52
CA HIS A 470 -23.97 -19.59 13.80
C HIS A 470 -23.83 -19.88 15.29
N PHE A 471 -24.88 -19.62 16.08
CA PHE A 471 -24.83 -19.78 17.54
C PHE A 471 -24.51 -21.23 17.98
N ALA A 472 -24.94 -22.24 17.22
CA ALA A 472 -24.70 -23.64 17.55
C ALA A 472 -23.45 -24.25 16.87
N ASP A 473 -22.81 -23.49 15.97
CA ASP A 473 -21.67 -23.95 15.19
C ASP A 473 -20.34 -23.80 15.95
N ASP A 474 -19.28 -24.43 15.46
CA ASP A 474 -17.89 -24.28 15.95
C ASP A 474 -16.90 -23.95 14.82
N VAL A 475 -15.59 -23.81 15.12
CA VAL A 475 -14.54 -23.51 14.10
C VAL A 475 -14.59 -24.48 12.91
N THR A 476 -15.02 -25.71 13.16
CA THR A 476 -15.06 -26.77 12.14
C THR A 476 -16.32 -26.72 11.29
N THR A 477 -17.44 -26.24 11.83
CA THR A 477 -18.71 -26.15 11.10
C THR A 477 -18.99 -24.78 10.49
N ALA A 478 -18.45 -23.71 11.06
CA ALA A 478 -18.53 -22.34 10.55
C ALA A 478 -17.19 -21.59 10.67
N PRO A 479 -16.13 -22.04 9.96
CA PRO A 479 -14.79 -21.43 10.02
C PRO A 479 -14.80 -19.93 9.67
N GLU A 480 -15.70 -19.48 8.82
CA GLU A 480 -15.88 -18.09 8.41
C GLU A 480 -16.15 -17.13 9.57
N VAL A 481 -16.83 -17.59 10.64
CA VAL A 481 -17.13 -16.78 11.82
C VAL A 481 -15.84 -16.42 12.57
N SER A 482 -14.88 -17.35 12.62
CA SER A 482 -13.60 -17.11 13.29
C SER A 482 -12.76 -16.04 12.59
N LEU A 483 -12.94 -15.87 11.29
CA LEU A 483 -12.24 -14.85 10.49
C LEU A 483 -12.71 -13.42 10.83
N GLU A 484 -13.85 -13.29 11.51
CA GLU A 484 -14.46 -12.02 11.89
C GLU A 484 -14.10 -11.52 13.28
N LEU A 485 -13.26 -12.26 14.01
CA LEU A 485 -12.87 -11.89 15.37
C LEU A 485 -12.26 -10.50 15.50
N ASN A 486 -11.42 -10.11 14.55
CA ASN A 486 -10.82 -8.77 14.59
C ASN A 486 -11.83 -7.68 14.25
N ASN A 487 -12.84 -7.98 13.42
CA ASN A 487 -13.95 -7.07 13.15
C ASN A 487 -14.86 -6.92 14.39
N LEU A 488 -15.10 -8.01 15.12
CA LEU A 488 -15.80 -7.99 16.40
C LEU A 488 -15.10 -7.14 17.46
N LEU A 489 -13.79 -7.32 17.64
CA LEU A 489 -13.00 -6.50 18.57
C LEU A 489 -13.02 -5.02 18.16
N ARG A 490 -12.88 -4.73 16.86
CA ARG A 490 -12.97 -3.36 16.34
C ARG A 490 -14.35 -2.74 16.58
N ALA A 491 -15.43 -3.51 16.40
CA ALA A 491 -16.78 -3.05 16.69
C ALA A 491 -16.97 -2.73 18.19
N LEU A 492 -16.36 -3.52 19.08
CA LEU A 492 -16.35 -3.26 20.52
C LEU A 492 -15.53 -2.02 20.89
N ASP A 493 -14.35 -1.82 20.29
CA ASP A 493 -13.53 -0.62 20.47
C ASP A 493 -14.30 0.64 20.05
N GLU A 494 -15.02 0.58 18.93
CA GLU A 494 -15.80 1.71 18.44
C GLU A 494 -17.05 1.97 19.30
N ALA A 495 -17.78 0.92 19.69
CA ALA A 495 -18.93 1.09 20.58
C ALA A 495 -18.51 1.70 21.94
N GLU A 496 -17.33 1.34 22.45
CA GLU A 496 -16.75 1.95 23.65
C GLU A 496 -16.40 3.42 23.42
N SER A 497 -15.76 3.76 22.29
CA SER A 497 -15.40 5.15 21.94
C SER A 497 -16.63 6.06 21.83
N GLN A 498 -17.73 5.52 21.31
CA GLN A 498 -19.03 6.19 21.18
C GLN A 498 -19.85 6.19 22.49
N LYS A 499 -19.36 5.56 23.56
CA LYS A 499 -20.07 5.36 24.83
C LYS A 499 -21.42 4.65 24.67
N ASN A 500 -21.50 3.71 23.73
CA ASN A 500 -22.71 2.94 23.44
C ASN A 500 -22.67 1.58 24.15
N GLY A 501 -22.98 1.56 25.45
CA GLY A 501 -22.94 0.34 26.26
C GLY A 501 -23.93 -0.75 25.81
N ASN A 502 -25.08 -0.39 25.22
CA ASN A 502 -26.03 -1.37 24.69
C ASN A 502 -25.46 -2.12 23.48
N GLN A 503 -24.85 -1.41 22.53
CA GLN A 503 -24.22 -2.05 21.37
C GLN A 503 -23.02 -2.92 21.80
N MET A 504 -22.23 -2.48 22.79
CA MET A 504 -21.19 -3.33 23.38
C MET A 504 -21.79 -4.62 23.96
N ALA A 505 -22.88 -4.51 24.71
CA ALA A 505 -23.54 -5.65 25.32
C ALA A 505 -24.13 -6.64 24.30
N ASP A 506 -24.67 -6.15 23.19
CA ASP A 506 -25.16 -6.99 22.10
C ASP A 506 -24.02 -7.75 21.40
N LEU A 507 -22.90 -7.09 21.11
CA LEU A 507 -21.71 -7.72 20.53
C LEU A 507 -21.12 -8.79 21.47
N LEU A 508 -21.05 -8.50 22.78
CA LEU A 508 -20.60 -9.42 23.81
C LEU A 508 -21.55 -10.62 24.00
N ARG A 509 -22.84 -10.43 23.78
CA ARG A 509 -23.82 -11.53 23.79
C ARG A 509 -23.61 -12.43 22.57
N ALA A 510 -23.38 -11.85 21.39
CA ALA A 510 -23.25 -12.59 20.14
C ALA A 510 -21.97 -13.45 20.11
N GLY A 511 -20.82 -12.93 20.56
CA GLY A 511 -19.54 -13.66 20.58
C GLY A 511 -19.40 -14.75 21.65
N ARG A 512 -20.48 -15.10 22.34
CA ARG A 512 -20.47 -15.94 23.54
C ARG A 512 -20.19 -17.43 23.27
N ASN A 513 -20.31 -17.91 22.03
CA ASN A 513 -20.05 -19.31 21.68
C ASN A 513 -18.60 -19.51 21.29
N TRP A 514 -17.89 -20.38 22.03
CA TRP A 514 -16.52 -20.92 21.85
C TRP A 514 -15.36 -19.94 21.58
N LEU A 515 -15.60 -18.74 21.07
CA LEU A 515 -14.64 -17.68 20.78
C LEU A 515 -14.09 -17.02 22.05
N MET A 516 -14.77 -17.16 23.19
CA MET A 516 -14.18 -16.90 24.51
C MET A 516 -12.86 -17.66 24.71
N LEU A 517 -12.72 -18.87 24.15
CA LEU A 517 -11.47 -19.65 24.26
C LEU A 517 -10.29 -18.97 23.57
N LEU A 518 -10.54 -18.18 22.53
CA LEU A 518 -9.52 -17.51 21.73
C LEU A 518 -9.18 -16.11 22.25
N LEU A 519 -10.09 -15.46 23.00
CA LEU A 519 -10.00 -14.05 23.38
C LEU A 519 -10.34 -13.72 24.85
N PHE A 520 -10.40 -14.71 25.75
CA PHE A 520 -10.97 -14.54 27.11
C PHE A 520 -10.48 -13.28 27.87
N ASP A 521 -9.18 -12.99 27.87
CA ASP A 521 -8.64 -11.81 28.58
C ASP A 521 -9.15 -10.49 27.98
N ARG A 522 -9.24 -10.39 26.65
CA ARG A 522 -9.79 -9.21 25.98
C ARG A 522 -11.31 -9.14 26.14
N TRP A 523 -11.97 -10.30 26.18
CA TRP A 523 -13.42 -10.40 26.30
C TRP A 523 -13.92 -9.90 27.66
N GLU A 524 -13.31 -10.36 28.76
CA GLU A 524 -13.61 -9.89 30.11
C GLU A 524 -13.36 -8.38 30.27
N LEU A 525 -12.24 -7.89 29.73
CA LEU A 525 -11.93 -6.46 29.72
C LEU A 525 -13.03 -5.63 29.03
N LYS A 526 -13.51 -6.10 27.86
CA LYS A 526 -14.59 -5.44 27.12
C LYS A 526 -15.95 -5.54 27.80
N ALA A 527 -16.25 -6.64 28.47
CA ALA A 527 -17.46 -6.77 29.27
C ALA A 527 -17.48 -5.81 30.48
N HIS A 528 -16.37 -5.70 31.21
CA HIS A 528 -16.26 -4.69 32.26
C HIS A 528 -16.32 -3.26 31.70
N ALA A 529 -15.76 -3.00 30.53
CA ALA A 529 -15.88 -1.72 29.86
C ALA A 529 -17.34 -1.37 29.54
N ALA A 530 -18.12 -2.31 29.02
CA ALA A 530 -19.55 -2.10 28.75
C ALA A 530 -20.33 -1.70 30.01
N LEU A 531 -20.08 -2.36 31.15
CA LEU A 531 -20.70 -1.99 32.43
C LEU A 531 -20.27 -0.60 32.93
N ARG A 532 -19.01 -0.21 32.73
CA ARG A 532 -18.51 1.14 33.08
C ARG A 532 -19.11 2.23 32.19
N VAL A 533 -19.23 1.97 30.89
CA VAL A 533 -19.86 2.89 29.93
C VAL A 533 -21.35 3.07 30.26
N GLY A 534 -22.01 2.00 30.71
CA GLY A 534 -23.39 1.98 31.13
C GLY A 534 -24.29 1.30 30.09
N VAL A 535 -24.93 0.21 30.50
CA VAL A 535 -25.91 -0.54 29.69
C VAL A 535 -27.30 -0.21 30.23
N SER A 536 -28.13 0.45 29.42
CA SER A 536 -29.46 0.89 29.87
C SER A 536 -30.51 -0.20 29.80
N ASP A 537 -30.32 -1.19 28.90
CA ASP A 537 -31.18 -2.36 28.83
C ASP A 537 -30.79 -3.38 29.91
N THR A 538 -31.71 -3.64 30.84
CA THR A 538 -31.49 -4.56 31.96
C THR A 538 -31.20 -6.00 31.53
N ARG A 539 -31.78 -6.45 30.41
CA ARG A 539 -31.53 -7.79 29.87
C ARG A 539 -30.12 -7.87 29.27
N LEU A 540 -29.70 -6.84 28.55
CA LEU A 540 -28.34 -6.74 28.02
C LEU A 540 -27.30 -6.65 29.14
N GLN A 541 -27.58 -5.89 30.20
CA GLN A 541 -26.73 -5.83 31.38
C GLN A 541 -26.55 -7.23 32.02
N ALA A 542 -27.64 -8.00 32.13
CA ALA A 542 -27.58 -9.38 32.61
C ALA A 542 -26.74 -10.30 31.70
N ASN A 543 -26.84 -10.13 30.37
CA ASN A 543 -26.03 -10.88 29.41
C ASN A 543 -24.53 -10.57 29.56
N VAL A 544 -24.16 -9.30 29.81
CA VAL A 544 -22.77 -8.90 30.04
C VAL A 544 -22.21 -9.54 31.32
N LEU A 545 -22.96 -9.50 32.42
CA LEU A 545 -22.56 -10.16 33.68
C LEU A 545 -22.43 -11.67 33.50
N GLN A 546 -23.33 -12.28 32.74
CA GLN A 546 -23.22 -13.68 32.39
C GLN A 546 -21.96 -13.98 31.57
N ALA A 547 -21.58 -13.12 30.62
CA ALA A 547 -20.36 -13.28 29.84
C ALA A 547 -19.10 -13.18 30.72
N ILE A 548 -19.08 -12.27 31.71
CA ILE A 548 -18.00 -12.18 32.72
C ILE A 548 -17.91 -13.49 33.50
N GLY A 549 -19.04 -13.98 34.02
CA GLY A 549 -19.09 -15.22 34.77
C GLY A 549 -18.62 -16.42 33.96
N ASP A 550 -18.93 -16.47 32.66
CA ASP A 550 -18.45 -17.54 31.77
C ASP A 550 -16.93 -17.53 31.58
N VAL A 551 -16.31 -16.35 31.43
CA VAL A 551 -14.84 -16.24 31.35
C VAL A 551 -14.18 -16.64 32.67
N GLN A 552 -14.71 -16.17 33.79
CA GLN A 552 -14.21 -16.51 35.13
C GLN A 552 -14.32 -18.02 35.40
N GLN A 553 -15.46 -18.62 35.06
CA GLN A 553 -15.66 -20.06 35.18
C GLN A 553 -14.68 -20.84 34.30
N PHE A 554 -14.42 -20.36 33.08
CA PHE A 554 -13.42 -20.96 32.20
C PHE A 554 -11.99 -20.91 32.80
N ARG A 555 -11.65 -19.80 33.46
CA ARG A 555 -10.38 -19.61 34.20
C ARG A 555 -10.31 -20.37 35.53
N LYS A 556 -11.39 -21.07 35.91
CA LYS A 556 -11.56 -21.77 37.20
C LYS A 556 -11.60 -20.83 38.41
N GLU A 557 -12.02 -19.59 38.19
CA GLU A 557 -12.24 -18.58 39.23
C GLU A 557 -13.69 -18.70 39.75
N THR A 558 -14.00 -19.86 40.36
CA THR A 558 -15.39 -20.27 40.64
C THR A 558 -16.15 -19.31 41.56
N ASP A 559 -15.49 -18.76 42.58
CA ASP A 559 -16.15 -17.81 43.50
C ASP A 559 -16.53 -16.50 42.79
N ALA A 560 -15.64 -15.98 41.93
CA ALA A 560 -15.91 -14.79 41.13
C ALA A 560 -17.03 -15.05 40.10
N ALA A 561 -16.98 -16.21 39.44
CA ALA A 561 -18.01 -16.62 38.49
C ALA A 561 -19.39 -16.71 39.13
N LEU A 562 -19.48 -17.26 40.34
CA LEU A 562 -20.73 -17.37 41.09
C LEU A 562 -21.33 -15.98 41.38
N VAL A 563 -20.51 -15.01 41.83
CA VAL A 563 -20.96 -13.63 42.07
C VAL A 563 -21.53 -13.02 40.79
N SER A 564 -20.81 -13.15 39.67
CA SER A 564 -21.26 -12.64 38.36
C SER A 564 -22.58 -13.28 37.91
N TYR A 565 -22.74 -14.60 38.10
CA TYR A 565 -23.97 -15.31 37.75
C TYR A 565 -25.16 -14.96 38.66
N GLU A 566 -24.94 -14.74 39.95
CA GLU A 566 -25.98 -14.32 40.90
C GLU A 566 -26.53 -12.94 40.55
N GLU A 567 -25.65 -11.99 40.21
CA GLU A 567 -26.05 -10.67 39.75
C GLU A 567 -26.83 -10.74 38.43
N ALA A 568 -26.35 -11.53 37.46
CA ALA A 568 -27.05 -11.77 36.20
C ALA A 568 -28.44 -12.40 36.44
N LEU A 569 -28.54 -13.40 37.32
CA LEU A 569 -29.80 -14.07 37.66
C LEU A 569 -30.83 -13.10 38.25
N ARG A 570 -30.38 -12.19 39.12
CA ARG A 570 -31.24 -11.14 39.70
C ARG A 570 -31.84 -10.27 38.60
N LEU A 571 -31.02 -9.84 37.64
CA LEU A 571 -31.47 -9.01 36.52
C LEU A 571 -32.39 -9.77 35.56
N PHE A 572 -32.05 -11.01 35.19
CA PHE A 572 -32.92 -11.83 34.33
C PHE A 572 -34.31 -12.08 34.94
N ARG A 573 -34.38 -12.30 36.27
CA ARG A 573 -35.66 -12.41 36.98
C ARG A 573 -36.46 -11.11 36.93
N ALA A 574 -35.80 -9.97 37.10
CA ALA A 574 -36.45 -8.65 37.08
C ALA A 574 -37.13 -8.36 35.73
N VAL A 575 -36.55 -8.84 34.62
CA VAL A 575 -37.12 -8.69 33.26
C VAL A 575 -37.91 -9.91 32.77
N GLY A 576 -38.09 -10.94 33.60
CA GLY A 576 -38.81 -12.16 33.21
C GLY A 576 -38.14 -13.03 32.14
N ALA A 577 -36.83 -12.89 31.92
CA ALA A 577 -36.09 -13.60 30.87
C ALA A 577 -35.75 -15.05 31.27
N LYS A 578 -36.71 -15.97 31.09
CA LYS A 578 -36.61 -17.37 31.54
C LYS A 578 -35.43 -18.16 30.98
N LEU A 579 -35.08 -17.95 29.70
CA LEU A 579 -33.91 -18.58 29.09
C LEU A 579 -32.61 -18.09 29.74
N GLY A 580 -32.50 -16.78 30.00
CA GLY A 580 -31.36 -16.20 30.71
C GLY A 580 -31.23 -16.75 32.12
N GLU A 581 -32.35 -16.85 32.86
CA GLU A 581 -32.38 -17.47 34.19
C GLU A 581 -31.86 -18.92 34.18
N ALA A 582 -32.25 -19.72 33.17
CA ALA A 582 -31.78 -21.09 33.04
C ALA A 582 -30.27 -21.16 32.77
N ASN A 583 -29.77 -20.29 31.89
CA ASN A 583 -28.37 -20.30 31.44
C ASN A 583 -27.36 -19.88 32.53
N VAL A 584 -27.78 -19.18 33.59
CA VAL A 584 -26.91 -18.75 34.71
C VAL A 584 -27.05 -19.62 35.97
N ARG A 585 -27.96 -20.59 35.98
CA ARG A 585 -28.07 -21.59 37.06
C ARG A 585 -27.10 -22.74 36.77
N LYS A 586 -25.82 -22.48 36.97
CA LYS A 586 -24.71 -23.43 36.73
C LYS A 586 -24.22 -24.07 38.01
#